data_AF-A0A922MTD0-F1
#
_entry.id   AF-A0A922MTD0-F1
#
_cell.length_a   1.000
_cell.length_b   1.000
_cell.length_c   1.000
_cell.angle_alpha   90.00
_cell.angle_beta   90.00
_cell.angle_gamma   90.00
#
_symmetry.space_group_name_H-M   'P 1'
#
loop_
_entity.id
_entity.type
_entity.pdbx_description
1 polymer ?
#
loop_
_entity_poly.entity_id
_entity_poly.type
_entity_poly.pdbx_seq_one_letter_code
_entity_poly.pdbx_strand_id
1 'polypeptide(L)'
;MTKIETYVFFDIETTGLPHEERNKTKITELCFVAVLREHMKRGAFAIIPPVSKLTLLINPQKKINPIAEKITGLSNDLLKNAPIFQEYVHTIVSYLSSLPKPICLVAHNGDRFDYKILLAEFLDANATLPHDLLCVDSLTGFRQITKNSNIVPSTVKKDDATTKSSSTKDDSMLEEDSLARDNNSLISEDSLISEDWPDLDVSVDDWKEIDSLCSSFSEMPIDANKSSSNSDESKVQPKNVEKGNEKISYALVELYKRIVKKEVYNAHRAEDDCFMLMECVVATKEFLLWAEKSCKSIHDITPLDRHKYDNKTSSPC
;
A
#
# COMPACT_ATOMS: atom_id res chain seq x y z
N MET A 1 17.71 4.23 20.37
CA MET A 1 16.57 4.75 19.59
C MET A 1 17.11 5.85 18.72
N THR A 2 16.99 5.72 17.40
CA THR A 2 17.62 6.65 16.47
C THR A 2 16.74 7.89 16.38
N LYS A 3 17.25 9.05 16.81
CA LYS A 3 16.50 10.30 16.71
C LYS A 3 16.60 10.82 15.27
N ILE A 4 15.61 10.52 14.46
CA ILE A 4 15.47 11.00 13.07
C ILE A 4 15.21 12.51 13.08
N GLU A 5 15.87 13.26 12.20
CA GLU A 5 15.67 14.71 12.11
C GLU A 5 14.73 15.09 10.97
N THR A 6 14.85 14.40 9.82
CA THR A 6 13.99 14.62 8.64
C THR A 6 13.26 13.35 8.24
N TYR A 7 11.95 13.45 8.06
CA TYR A 7 11.13 12.41 7.45
C TYR A 7 10.85 12.80 6.00
N VAL A 8 11.07 11.88 5.07
CA VAL A 8 10.81 12.09 3.65
C VAL A 8 9.73 11.11 3.22
N PHE A 9 8.52 11.62 3.05
CA PHE A 9 7.43 10.87 2.46
C PHE A 9 7.74 10.62 1.00
N PHE A 10 7.63 9.36 0.59
CA PHE A 10 8.08 8.87 -0.69
C PHE A 10 6.99 8.04 -1.33
N ASP A 11 6.72 8.34 -2.60
CA ASP A 11 5.78 7.61 -3.43
C ASP A 11 6.26 7.63 -4.89
N ILE A 12 5.96 6.57 -5.63
CA ILE A 12 6.23 6.44 -7.06
C ILE A 12 5.02 5.95 -7.83
N GLU A 13 4.78 6.58 -8.98
CA GLU A 13 3.98 5.97 -10.03
C GLU A 13 4.87 5.17 -10.97
N THR A 14 4.32 4.10 -11.52
CA THR A 14 5.10 3.15 -12.31
C THR A 14 4.39 2.72 -13.59
N THR A 15 5.13 2.05 -14.47
CA THR A 15 4.59 1.52 -15.73
C THR A 15 3.53 0.45 -15.53
N GLY A 16 3.50 -0.21 -14.38
CA GLY A 16 2.62 -1.34 -14.05
C GLY A 16 3.18 -2.17 -12.90
N LEU A 17 2.43 -3.16 -12.43
CA LEU A 17 2.86 -3.96 -11.28
C LEU A 17 4.02 -4.92 -11.64
N PRO A 18 4.99 -5.15 -10.74
CA PRO A 18 6.13 -6.03 -10.99
C PRO A 18 5.76 -7.41 -11.53
N HIS A 19 4.70 -8.02 -11.01
CA HIS A 19 4.30 -9.36 -11.43
C HIS A 19 3.67 -9.37 -12.83
N GLU A 20 2.91 -8.34 -13.20
CA GLU A 20 2.34 -8.18 -14.55
C GLU A 20 3.43 -7.89 -15.60
N GLU A 21 4.52 -7.25 -15.17
CA GLU A 21 5.60 -6.82 -16.05
C GLU A 21 6.86 -7.68 -15.96
N ARG A 22 6.79 -8.87 -15.34
CA ARG A 22 7.94 -9.79 -15.17
C ARG A 22 9.16 -9.10 -14.55
N ASN A 23 8.93 -8.29 -13.51
CA ASN A 23 9.89 -7.44 -12.81
C ASN A 23 10.57 -6.36 -13.66
N LYS A 24 10.00 -6.02 -14.83
CA LYS A 24 10.51 -4.94 -15.70
C LYS A 24 9.84 -3.59 -15.43
N THR A 25 9.19 -3.42 -14.28
CA THR A 25 8.53 -2.18 -13.84
C THR A 25 9.50 -1.01 -13.76
N LYS A 26 9.12 0.12 -14.36
CA LYS A 26 9.90 1.36 -14.38
C LYS A 26 9.12 2.50 -13.75
N ILE A 27 9.81 3.49 -13.20
CA ILE A 27 9.20 4.68 -12.60
C ILE A 27 8.72 5.66 -13.69
N THR A 28 7.52 6.21 -13.53
CA THR A 28 6.93 7.25 -14.38
C THR A 28 6.79 8.60 -13.68
N GLU A 29 6.56 8.59 -12.36
CA GLU A 29 6.59 9.77 -11.49
C GLU A 29 7.24 9.40 -10.16
N LEU A 30 8.03 10.31 -9.60
CA LEU A 30 8.65 10.16 -8.29
C LEU A 30 8.37 11.42 -7.47
N CYS A 31 7.92 11.26 -6.23
CA CYS A 31 7.78 12.37 -5.30
C CYS A 31 8.51 12.13 -3.99
N PHE A 32 9.18 13.17 -3.50
CA PHE A 32 9.64 13.28 -2.13
C PHE A 32 9.02 14.51 -1.47
N VAL A 33 8.39 14.33 -0.31
CA VAL A 33 7.94 15.42 0.56
C VAL A 33 8.70 15.31 1.88
N ALA A 34 9.66 16.21 2.10
CA ALA A 34 10.51 16.25 3.27
C ALA A 34 9.96 17.18 4.35
N VAL A 35 9.92 16.70 5.58
CA VAL A 35 9.43 17.44 6.75
C VAL A 35 10.36 17.23 7.94
N LEU A 36 10.69 18.33 8.61
CA LEU A 36 11.44 18.27 9.86
C LEU A 36 10.59 17.66 10.97
N ARG A 37 11.22 16.81 11.77
CA ARG A 37 10.59 16.16 12.92
C ARG A 37 9.92 17.16 13.87
N GLU A 38 10.56 18.30 14.09
CA GLU A 38 10.00 19.34 14.95
C GLU A 38 8.69 19.92 14.39
N HIS A 39 8.61 20.11 13.07
CA HIS A 39 7.40 20.61 12.41
C HIS A 39 6.27 19.59 12.46
N MET A 40 6.57 18.31 12.29
CA MET A 40 5.59 17.22 12.44
C MET A 40 4.94 17.21 13.84
N LYS A 41 5.71 17.50 14.89
CA LYS A 41 5.19 17.56 16.27
C LYS A 41 4.33 18.79 16.56
N ARG A 42 4.62 19.91 15.90
CA ARG A 42 3.87 21.17 16.05
C ARG A 42 2.53 21.13 15.29
N GLY A 43 2.40 20.27 14.28
CA GLY A 43 1.21 20.09 13.42
C GLY A 43 -0.05 19.56 14.11
N ALA A 44 -0.07 19.39 15.44
CA ALA A 44 -1.25 18.99 16.19
C ALA A 44 -2.40 20.04 16.18
N PHE A 45 -2.15 21.24 15.63
CA PHE A 45 -3.14 22.31 15.49
C PHE A 45 -3.36 22.67 14.02
N ALA A 46 -4.13 21.85 13.29
CA ALA A 46 -4.81 22.14 12.01
C ALA A 46 -3.99 22.72 10.83
N ILE A 47 -2.67 22.87 10.95
CA ILE A 47 -1.80 23.45 9.93
C ILE A 47 -0.88 22.33 9.41
N ILE A 48 -0.93 22.11 8.10
CA ILE A 48 0.00 21.24 7.38
C ILE A 48 1.42 21.75 7.65
N PRO A 49 2.36 20.88 8.11
CA PRO A 49 3.70 21.33 8.45
C PRO A 49 4.42 21.92 7.20
N PRO A 50 5.33 22.88 7.37
CA PRO A 50 6.14 23.37 6.25
C PRO A 50 6.98 22.23 5.66
N VAL A 51 6.94 22.08 4.34
CA VAL A 51 7.60 20.98 3.60
C VAL A 51 8.61 21.51 2.59
N SER A 52 9.62 20.69 2.29
CA SER A 52 10.42 20.78 1.06
C SER A 52 9.99 19.63 0.15
N LYS A 53 9.94 19.85 -1.17
CA LYS A 53 9.47 18.82 -2.10
C LYS A 53 10.32 18.70 -3.36
N LEU A 54 10.40 17.48 -3.88
CA LEU A 54 10.95 17.15 -5.19
C LEU A 54 9.96 16.22 -5.91
N THR A 55 9.34 16.69 -6.98
CA THR A 55 8.46 15.88 -7.84
C THR A 55 9.06 15.82 -9.23
N LEU A 56 9.21 14.61 -9.78
CA LEU A 56 9.87 14.35 -11.06
C LEU A 56 8.97 13.48 -11.93
N LEU A 57 8.64 13.97 -13.13
CA LEU A 57 8.11 13.14 -14.21
C LEU A 57 9.30 12.49 -14.94
N ILE A 58 9.20 11.19 -15.19
CA ILE A 58 10.29 10.37 -15.68
C ILE A 58 9.83 9.61 -16.93
N ASN A 59 10.62 9.67 -18.00
CA ASN A 59 10.40 8.81 -19.16
C ASN A 59 10.86 7.38 -18.84
N PRO A 60 9.97 6.38 -18.80
CA PRO A 60 10.33 5.02 -18.39
C PRO A 60 11.07 4.23 -19.47
N GLN A 61 11.23 4.78 -20.69
CA GLN A 61 11.83 4.13 -21.86
C GLN A 61 11.19 2.77 -22.22
N LYS A 62 9.94 2.56 -21.81
CA LYS A 62 9.12 1.40 -22.14
C LYS A 62 7.65 1.78 -22.20
N LYS A 63 6.83 0.91 -22.78
CA LYS A 63 5.38 1.08 -22.82
C LYS A 63 4.80 1.01 -21.40
N ILE A 64 3.92 1.94 -21.08
CA ILE A 64 3.12 1.96 -19.85
C ILE A 64 1.93 1.02 -20.04
N ASN A 65 1.62 0.20 -19.02
CA ASN A 65 0.45 -0.65 -19.01
C ASN A 65 -0.82 0.23 -19.07
N PRO A 66 -1.80 -0.07 -19.95
CA PRO A 66 -3.04 0.71 -20.06
C PRO A 66 -3.80 0.90 -18.73
N ILE A 67 -3.71 -0.07 -17.81
CA ILE A 67 -4.33 0.03 -16.48
C ILE A 67 -3.61 1.10 -15.65
N ALA A 68 -2.27 1.08 -15.61
CA ALA A 68 -1.47 2.08 -14.92
C ALA A 68 -1.65 3.48 -15.53
N GLU A 69 -1.69 3.59 -16.85
CA GLU A 69 -1.98 4.85 -17.55
C GLU A 69 -3.36 5.41 -17.17
N LYS A 70 -4.38 4.55 -17.07
CA LYS A 70 -5.74 4.97 -16.68
C LYS A 70 -5.79 5.44 -15.23
N ILE A 71 -5.08 4.77 -14.33
CA ILE A 71 -5.08 5.07 -12.89
C ILE A 71 -4.32 6.37 -12.62
N THR A 72 -3.12 6.51 -13.17
CA THR A 72 -2.20 7.64 -12.89
C THR A 72 -2.43 8.86 -13.80
N GLY A 73 -3.05 8.64 -14.95
CA GLY A 73 -3.16 9.62 -16.03
C GLY A 73 -1.83 9.89 -16.75
N LEU A 74 -0.79 9.09 -16.51
CA LEU A 74 0.53 9.22 -17.13
C LEU A 74 0.65 8.31 -18.34
N SER A 75 0.78 8.92 -19.52
CA SER A 75 0.96 8.21 -20.79
C SER A 75 2.37 8.36 -21.34
N ASN A 76 2.76 7.44 -22.23
CA ASN A 76 4.02 7.55 -22.94
C ASN A 76 4.12 8.85 -23.76
N ASP A 77 3.00 9.34 -24.31
CA ASP A 77 2.96 10.59 -25.08
C ASP A 77 3.22 11.83 -24.24
N LEU A 78 2.73 11.85 -22.99
CA LEU A 78 3.01 12.91 -22.02
C LEU A 78 4.47 12.88 -21.56
N LEU A 79 5.01 11.68 -21.34
CA LEU A 79 6.35 11.49 -20.78
C LEU A 79 7.47 11.41 -21.82
N LYS A 80 7.15 11.42 -23.13
CA LYS A 80 8.16 11.25 -24.19
C LYS A 80 9.33 12.24 -24.14
N ASN A 81 9.07 13.45 -23.68
CA ASN A 81 10.06 14.53 -23.57
C ASN A 81 10.57 14.74 -22.13
N ALA A 82 10.08 13.94 -21.17
CA ALA A 82 10.61 13.96 -19.82
C ALA A 82 12.01 13.31 -19.80
N PRO A 83 12.92 13.74 -18.92
CA PRO A 83 14.21 13.06 -18.74
C PRO A 83 14.04 11.61 -18.27
N ILE A 84 15.00 10.75 -18.61
CA ILE A 84 15.02 9.37 -18.11
C ILE A 84 15.55 9.33 -16.68
N PHE A 85 15.33 8.24 -15.96
CA PHE A 85 15.74 8.12 -14.54
C PHE A 85 17.23 8.45 -14.32
N GLN A 86 18.10 7.96 -15.21
CA GLN A 86 19.55 8.16 -15.10
C GLN A 86 19.95 9.63 -15.06
N GLU A 87 19.23 10.52 -15.76
CA GLU A 87 19.50 11.95 -15.79
C GLU A 87 19.17 12.63 -14.44
N TYR A 88 18.30 12.03 -13.63
CA TYR A 88 17.89 12.55 -12.33
C TYR A 88 18.68 12.03 -11.13
N VAL A 89 19.57 11.05 -11.32
CA VAL A 89 20.36 10.46 -10.23
C VAL A 89 21.05 11.53 -9.39
N HIS A 90 21.75 12.47 -10.03
CA HIS A 90 22.45 13.54 -9.30
C HIS A 90 21.47 14.47 -8.57
N THR A 91 20.33 14.79 -9.17
CA THR A 91 19.29 15.63 -8.56
C THR A 91 18.70 14.97 -7.31
N ILE A 92 18.35 13.68 -7.39
CA ILE A 92 17.81 12.91 -6.26
C ILE A 92 18.82 12.83 -5.12
N VAL A 93 20.06 12.43 -5.43
CA VAL A 93 21.13 12.30 -4.43
C VAL A 93 21.44 13.64 -3.78
N SER A 94 21.53 14.72 -4.56
CA SER A 94 21.80 16.06 -4.05
C SER A 94 20.68 16.58 -3.17
N TYR A 95 19.42 16.39 -3.58
CA TYR A 95 18.26 16.76 -2.79
C TYR A 95 18.29 16.08 -1.43
N LEU A 96 18.37 14.74 -1.40
CA LEU A 96 18.40 13.97 -0.15
C LEU A 96 19.62 14.34 0.71
N SER A 97 20.79 14.52 0.11
CA SER A 97 22.02 14.87 0.85
C SER A 97 21.98 16.27 1.46
N SER A 98 21.16 17.18 0.93
CA SER A 98 21.01 18.54 1.44
C SER A 98 20.11 18.65 2.66
N LEU A 99 19.31 17.62 2.96
CA LEU A 99 18.36 17.62 4.06
C LEU A 99 19.07 17.40 5.43
N PRO A 100 18.53 17.96 6.53
CA PRO A 100 19.06 17.71 7.87
C PRO A 100 19.02 16.22 8.26
N LYS A 101 20.14 15.71 8.75
CA LYS A 101 20.33 14.30 9.11
C LYS A 101 20.04 14.04 10.59
N PRO A 102 19.63 12.81 10.98
CA PRO A 102 19.38 11.64 10.13
C PRO A 102 18.09 11.73 9.32
N ILE A 103 18.08 11.12 8.12
CA ILE A 103 16.94 11.12 7.19
C ILE A 103 16.29 9.75 7.19
N CYS A 104 14.96 9.70 7.25
CA CYS A 104 14.18 8.48 7.12
C CYS A 104 13.13 8.60 6.00
N LEU A 105 13.21 7.73 5.00
CA LEU A 105 12.18 7.58 3.98
C LEU A 105 10.94 6.88 4.58
N VAL A 106 9.76 7.34 4.21
CA VAL A 106 8.48 6.81 4.63
C VAL A 106 7.61 6.58 3.40
N ALA A 107 7.46 5.32 3.00
CA ALA A 107 6.58 4.90 1.91
C ALA A 107 5.49 3.95 2.45
N HIS A 108 4.41 3.79 1.70
CA HIS A 108 3.29 2.91 2.07
C HIS A 108 3.37 1.61 1.27
N ASN A 109 3.67 0.49 1.94
CA ASN A 109 4.07 -0.78 1.29
C ASN A 109 5.46 -0.71 0.62
N GLY A 110 6.30 0.24 1.04
CA GLY A 110 7.61 0.49 0.45
C GLY A 110 8.56 -0.70 0.50
N ASP A 111 8.50 -1.54 1.53
CA ASP A 111 9.35 -2.74 1.65
C ASP A 111 9.10 -3.75 0.53
N ARG A 112 7.88 -3.75 -0.03
CA ARG A 112 7.46 -4.66 -1.09
C ARG A 112 7.40 -3.99 -2.46
N PHE A 113 7.39 -2.66 -2.52
CA PHE A 113 7.17 -1.89 -3.76
C PHE A 113 8.20 -0.78 -3.96
N ASP A 114 7.97 0.41 -3.41
CA ASP A 114 8.68 1.66 -3.75
C ASP A 114 10.20 1.54 -3.60
N TYR A 115 10.66 1.02 -2.45
CA TYR A 115 12.09 0.92 -2.16
C TYR A 115 12.78 -0.05 -3.11
N LYS A 116 12.13 -1.16 -3.45
CA LYS A 116 12.69 -2.18 -4.37
C LYS A 116 12.86 -1.62 -5.77
N ILE A 117 11.86 -0.91 -6.26
CA ILE A 117 11.88 -0.32 -7.60
C ILE A 117 12.88 0.83 -7.65
N LEU A 118 12.91 1.71 -6.64
CA LEU A 118 13.89 2.80 -6.55
C LEU A 118 15.32 2.26 -6.57
N LEU A 119 15.62 1.24 -5.74
CA LEU A 119 16.94 0.62 -5.69
C LEU A 119 17.31 -0.06 -7.02
N ALA A 120 16.35 -0.68 -7.71
CA ALA A 120 16.59 -1.26 -9.03
C ALA A 120 16.89 -0.20 -10.10
N GLU A 121 16.24 0.96 -10.07
CA GLU A 121 16.55 2.07 -10.98
C GLU A 121 17.93 2.68 -10.71
N PHE A 122 18.33 2.81 -9.44
CA PHE A 122 19.70 3.23 -9.08
C PHE A 122 20.74 2.22 -9.54
N LEU A 123 20.46 0.92 -9.37
CA LEU A 123 21.33 -0.16 -9.85
C LEU A 123 21.50 -0.12 -11.37
N ASP A 124 20.41 0.03 -12.12
CA ASP A 124 20.45 0.15 -13.59
C ASP A 124 21.25 1.38 -14.04
N ALA A 125 21.17 2.48 -13.28
CA ALA A 125 21.91 3.70 -13.54
C ALA A 125 23.38 3.65 -13.08
N ASN A 126 23.85 2.51 -12.54
CA ASN A 126 25.17 2.33 -11.94
C ASN A 126 25.49 3.40 -10.88
N ALA A 127 24.51 3.67 -10.02
CA ALA A 127 24.57 4.66 -8.95
C ALA A 127 24.02 4.11 -7.63
N THR A 128 24.27 4.82 -6.54
CA THR A 128 23.80 4.43 -5.21
C THR A 128 23.13 5.59 -4.50
N LEU A 129 22.07 5.30 -3.76
CA LEU A 129 21.51 6.23 -2.79
C LEU A 129 22.52 6.51 -1.65
N PRO A 130 22.42 7.67 -0.96
CA PRO A 130 23.23 7.94 0.23
C PRO A 130 23.21 6.77 1.23
N HIS A 131 24.38 6.40 1.74
CA HIS A 131 24.55 5.21 2.60
C HIS A 131 23.94 5.34 4.00
N ASP A 132 23.65 6.57 4.44
CA ASP A 132 23.09 6.87 5.75
C ASP A 132 21.57 7.10 5.72
N LEU A 133 20.90 6.76 4.61
CA LEU A 133 19.45 6.81 4.51
C LEU A 133 18.81 5.66 5.27
N LEU A 134 17.89 6.03 6.16
CA LEU A 134 17.01 5.09 6.84
C LEU A 134 15.69 4.99 6.10
N CYS A 135 14.93 3.92 6.32
CA CYS A 135 13.57 3.78 5.83
C CYS A 135 12.66 3.05 6.82
N VAL A 136 11.36 3.30 6.67
CA VAL A 136 10.28 2.55 7.33
C VAL A 136 9.14 2.28 6.35
N ASP A 137 8.44 1.17 6.55
CA ASP A 137 7.20 0.89 5.81
C ASP A 137 5.99 1.28 6.66
N SER A 138 5.29 2.33 6.23
CA SER A 138 4.15 2.86 6.97
C SER A 138 2.98 1.89 7.08
N LEU A 139 2.79 0.98 6.11
CA LEU A 139 1.72 -0.03 6.16
C LEU A 139 1.90 -0.92 7.38
N THR A 140 3.12 -1.42 7.58
CA THR A 140 3.47 -2.24 8.74
C THR A 140 3.37 -1.43 10.03
N GLY A 141 3.78 -0.17 9.99
CA GLY A 141 3.73 0.74 11.14
C GLY A 141 2.31 0.99 11.62
N PHE A 142 1.41 1.38 10.73
CA PHE A 142 0.01 1.59 11.08
C PHE A 142 -0.64 0.32 11.61
N ARG A 143 -0.36 -0.86 11.03
CA ARG A 143 -0.86 -2.15 11.54
C ARG A 143 -0.37 -2.46 12.96
N GLN A 144 0.89 -2.16 13.27
CA GLN A 144 1.45 -2.42 14.60
C GLN A 144 0.92 -1.42 15.64
N ILE A 145 0.81 -0.14 15.27
CA ILE A 145 0.28 0.91 16.15
C ILE A 145 -1.17 0.62 16.50
N THR A 146 -2.03 0.31 15.52
CA THR A 146 -3.46 0.02 15.77
C THR A 146 -3.66 -1.22 16.63
N LYS A 147 -2.87 -2.29 16.42
CA LYS A 147 -2.90 -3.50 17.25
C LYS A 147 -2.51 -3.20 18.70
N ASN A 148 -1.48 -2.39 18.92
CA ASN A 148 -1.02 -2.04 20.26
C ASN A 148 -1.96 -1.08 20.99
N SER A 149 -2.72 -0.26 20.27
CA SER A 149 -3.65 0.71 20.86
C SER A 149 -4.99 0.13 21.32
N ASN A 150 -5.28 -1.17 21.10
CA ASN A 150 -6.53 -1.83 21.51
C ASN A 150 -7.77 -0.93 21.35
N ILE A 151 -7.97 -0.35 20.16
CA ILE A 151 -9.30 0.11 19.76
C ILE A 151 -10.07 -1.15 19.35
N VAL A 152 -10.56 -1.87 20.35
CA VAL A 152 -11.74 -2.72 20.17
C VAL A 152 -12.88 -1.75 19.91
N PRO A 153 -13.64 -1.83 18.79
CA PRO A 153 -14.85 -1.05 18.63
C PRO A 153 -15.80 -1.46 19.76
N SER A 154 -15.88 -0.65 20.81
CA SER A 154 -16.91 -0.76 21.81
C SER A 154 -18.24 -0.57 21.10
N THR A 155 -18.98 -1.67 20.97
CA THR A 155 -20.39 -1.63 20.60
C THR A 155 -21.11 -0.61 21.47
N VAL A 156 -21.88 0.24 20.80
CA VAL A 156 -22.76 1.24 21.41
C VAL A 156 -23.64 0.54 22.45
N LYS A 157 -23.33 0.73 23.74
CA LYS A 157 -24.30 0.49 24.80
C LYS A 157 -25.24 1.69 24.77
N LYS A 158 -26.44 1.48 24.24
CA LYS A 158 -27.59 2.30 24.61
C LYS A 158 -27.86 2.07 26.08
N ASP A 159 -27.89 3.16 26.83
CA ASP A 159 -28.48 3.20 28.15
C ASP A 159 -29.94 2.74 28.05
N ASP A 160 -30.31 1.73 28.84
CA ASP A 160 -31.62 1.77 29.47
C ASP A 160 -31.59 1.01 30.80
N ALA A 161 -32.11 1.68 31.82
CA ALA A 161 -32.23 1.16 33.17
C ALA A 161 -33.58 0.46 33.31
N THR A 162 -33.61 -0.82 33.70
CA THR A 162 -34.65 -1.31 34.61
C THR A 162 -34.32 -2.65 35.28
N THR A 163 -34.67 -2.69 36.56
CA THR A 163 -34.51 -3.72 37.58
C THR A 163 -35.47 -4.90 37.41
N LYS A 164 -35.01 -6.15 37.65
CA LYS A 164 -35.53 -7.15 38.63
C LYS A 164 -35.19 -8.61 38.28
N SER A 165 -34.71 -9.35 39.31
CA SER A 165 -34.90 -10.78 39.69
C SER A 165 -34.97 -11.86 38.59
N SER A 166 -34.36 -13.06 38.66
CA SER A 166 -34.17 -14.01 39.78
C SER A 166 -33.34 -15.21 39.30
N SER A 167 -32.65 -15.88 40.23
CA SER A 167 -32.21 -17.30 40.33
C SER A 167 -32.72 -18.31 39.27
N THR A 168 -31.99 -19.33 38.79
CA THR A 168 -31.38 -20.48 39.50
C THR A 168 -30.52 -21.37 38.57
N LYS A 169 -29.39 -21.87 39.09
CA LYS A 169 -28.82 -23.26 39.11
C LYS A 169 -28.67 -24.19 37.87
N ASP A 170 -27.49 -24.84 37.87
CA ASP A 170 -27.09 -26.23 37.51
C ASP A 170 -27.33 -26.68 36.04
N ASP A 171 -26.57 -27.56 35.38
CA ASP A 171 -25.57 -28.58 35.73
C ASP A 171 -24.85 -29.07 34.45
N SER A 172 -23.64 -29.65 34.59
CA SER A 172 -22.98 -30.75 33.80
C SER A 172 -22.96 -30.77 32.24
N MET A 173 -22.18 -31.58 31.51
CA MET A 173 -20.82 -32.16 31.53
C MET A 173 -20.77 -33.13 30.29
N LEU A 174 -19.65 -33.22 29.56
CA LEU A 174 -19.25 -34.31 28.61
C LEU A 174 -20.07 -34.47 27.30
N GLU A 175 -19.60 -34.99 26.16
CA GLU A 175 -18.30 -35.38 25.58
C GLU A 175 -18.50 -35.57 24.04
N GLU A 176 -17.37 -35.75 23.33
CA GLU A 176 -17.08 -36.16 21.95
C GLU A 176 -18.12 -37.03 21.17
N ASP A 177 -18.18 -36.95 19.83
CA ASP A 177 -17.31 -37.72 18.91
C ASP A 177 -17.84 -37.81 17.45
N SER A 178 -16.91 -38.05 16.51
CA SER A 178 -17.03 -38.82 15.24
C SER A 178 -17.57 -38.22 13.92
N LEU A 179 -16.59 -37.87 13.05
CA LEU A 179 -16.26 -38.41 11.70
C LEU A 179 -17.33 -38.85 10.66
N ALA A 180 -17.13 -38.30 9.44
CA ALA A 180 -16.93 -38.97 8.12
C ALA A 180 -17.97 -38.83 6.99
N ARG A 181 -17.40 -38.75 5.78
CA ARG A 181 -17.90 -38.98 4.40
C ARG A 181 -18.41 -37.73 3.65
N ASP A 182 -18.21 -37.57 2.34
CA ASP A 182 -17.27 -38.07 1.33
C ASP A 182 -17.61 -37.27 0.06
N ASN A 183 -16.57 -36.86 -0.67
CA ASN A 183 -16.45 -36.68 -2.12
C ASN A 183 -17.69 -36.27 -2.96
N ASN A 184 -17.57 -35.13 -3.64
CA ASN A 184 -17.71 -35.17 -5.09
C ASN A 184 -16.74 -34.19 -5.78
N SER A 185 -16.22 -34.66 -6.91
CA SER A 185 -15.02 -34.21 -7.59
C SER A 185 -15.39 -33.62 -8.97
N LEU A 186 -14.48 -32.77 -9.50
CA LEU A 186 -14.30 -32.35 -10.90
C LEU A 186 -15.27 -31.23 -11.37
N ILE A 187 -14.83 -30.11 -11.96
CA ILE A 187 -13.67 -29.86 -12.84
C ILE A 187 -13.12 -28.46 -12.57
N SER A 188 -11.81 -28.36 -12.33
CA SER A 188 -11.04 -27.14 -12.12
C SER A 188 -10.51 -26.59 -13.45
N GLU A 189 -10.70 -25.29 -13.68
CA GLU A 189 -10.07 -24.50 -14.75
C GLU A 189 -8.69 -23.95 -14.34
N ASP A 190 -8.11 -24.50 -13.26
CA ASP A 190 -6.74 -24.22 -12.81
C ASP A 190 -5.75 -25.02 -13.63
N SER A 191 -5.28 -24.45 -14.74
CA SER A 191 -4.06 -24.95 -15.38
C SER A 191 -3.38 -23.90 -16.25
N LEU A 192 -3.14 -22.69 -15.75
CA LEU A 192 -2.13 -21.78 -16.33
C LEU A 192 -1.47 -20.78 -15.35
N ILE A 193 -1.64 -20.91 -14.03
CA ILE A 193 -0.89 -20.09 -13.07
C ILE A 193 0.45 -20.80 -12.81
N SER A 194 1.48 -20.40 -13.57
CA SER A 194 2.83 -20.94 -13.43
C SER A 194 3.39 -20.67 -12.04
N GLU A 195 3.66 -21.77 -11.34
CA GLU A 195 4.54 -21.90 -10.18
C GLU A 195 5.92 -21.27 -10.42
N ASP A 196 6.57 -20.85 -9.34
CA ASP A 196 7.89 -20.18 -9.22
C ASP A 196 7.88 -18.64 -9.17
N TRP A 197 7.25 -18.11 -8.12
CA TRP A 197 7.88 -17.04 -7.36
C TRP A 197 8.70 -17.72 -6.24
N PRO A 198 9.97 -17.32 -5.98
CA PRO A 198 10.84 -17.98 -5.00
C PRO A 198 10.18 -17.87 -3.63
N ASP A 199 10.31 -18.93 -2.82
CA ASP A 199 9.77 -19.10 -1.47
C ASP A 199 9.64 -17.78 -0.72
N LEU A 200 8.49 -17.16 -0.93
CA LEU A 200 7.99 -16.04 -0.17
C LEU A 200 7.17 -16.73 0.91
N ASP A 201 7.56 -16.57 2.17
CA ASP A 201 6.71 -16.90 3.31
C ASP A 201 5.56 -15.88 3.38
N VAL A 202 4.76 -15.86 2.31
CA VAL A 202 3.76 -14.86 1.94
C VAL A 202 2.61 -15.66 1.35
N SER A 203 1.53 -15.77 2.12
CA SER A 203 0.38 -16.55 1.73
C SER A 203 -0.31 -15.94 0.50
N VAL A 204 -1.16 -16.73 -0.17
CA VAL A 204 -2.03 -16.28 -1.27
C VAL A 204 -2.85 -15.02 -0.89
N ASP A 205 -3.09 -14.79 0.41
CA ASP A 205 -3.81 -13.63 0.91
C ASP A 205 -3.00 -12.33 0.87
N ASP A 206 -1.67 -12.41 0.94
CA ASP A 206 -0.77 -11.24 0.88
C ASP A 206 -0.60 -10.73 -0.55
N TRP A 207 -0.69 -11.60 -1.56
CA TRP A 207 -0.74 -11.21 -2.98
C TRP A 207 -2.05 -10.52 -3.32
N LYS A 208 -3.17 -11.07 -2.86
CA LYS A 208 -4.47 -10.40 -2.91
C LYS A 208 -4.45 -9.07 -2.17
N GLU A 209 -3.62 -8.92 -1.16
CA GLU A 209 -3.46 -7.65 -0.45
C GLU A 209 -2.63 -6.64 -1.24
N ILE A 210 -1.52 -7.03 -1.89
CA ILE A 210 -0.76 -6.15 -2.80
C ILE A 210 -1.64 -5.75 -3.99
N ASP A 211 -2.31 -6.70 -4.61
CA ASP A 211 -3.20 -6.44 -5.74
C ASP A 211 -4.44 -5.68 -5.29
N SER A 212 -4.98 -5.87 -4.09
CA SER A 212 -6.06 -5.04 -3.55
C SER A 212 -5.58 -3.62 -3.24
N LEU A 213 -4.38 -3.45 -2.66
CA LEU A 213 -3.77 -2.15 -2.44
C LEU A 213 -3.57 -1.39 -3.76
N CYS A 214 -3.25 -2.10 -4.84
CA CYS A 214 -3.04 -1.52 -6.17
C CYS A 214 -4.29 -1.49 -7.08
N SER A 215 -5.29 -2.36 -6.86
CA SER A 215 -6.44 -2.59 -7.76
C SER A 215 -7.81 -2.27 -7.16
N SER A 216 -7.93 -1.98 -5.86
CA SER A 216 -9.24 -1.75 -5.19
C SER A 216 -10.00 -0.48 -5.63
N PHE A 217 -9.68 0.11 -6.78
CA PHE A 217 -10.38 1.26 -7.34
C PHE A 217 -10.87 1.07 -8.79
N SER A 218 -10.91 -0.16 -9.31
CA SER A 218 -11.46 -0.41 -10.67
C SER A 218 -12.99 -0.28 -10.78
N GLU A 219 -13.74 -0.10 -9.67
CA GLU A 219 -15.19 0.10 -9.74
C GLU A 219 -15.57 1.58 -9.64
N MET A 220 -15.64 2.24 -10.81
CA MET A 220 -16.51 3.40 -11.03
C MET A 220 -17.46 3.12 -12.19
N PRO A 221 -18.71 3.64 -12.17
CA PRO A 221 -19.77 3.21 -13.06
C PRO A 221 -19.53 3.69 -14.49
N ILE A 222 -19.71 2.79 -15.46
CA ILE A 222 -19.73 3.15 -16.88
C ILE A 222 -21.11 3.75 -17.19
N ASP A 223 -21.17 5.08 -17.31
CA ASP A 223 -22.28 5.76 -17.96
C ASP A 223 -22.23 5.45 -19.46
N ALA A 224 -23.04 4.48 -19.87
CA ALA A 224 -23.38 4.25 -21.27
C ALA A 224 -24.89 4.50 -21.45
N ASN A 225 -25.21 5.70 -21.93
CA ASN A 225 -26.50 5.97 -22.56
C ASN A 225 -26.77 4.97 -23.69
N LYS A 226 -27.76 4.09 -23.52
CA LYS A 226 -28.61 3.59 -24.61
C LYS A 226 -29.95 3.08 -24.08
N SER A 227 -30.96 3.40 -24.87
CA SER A 227 -32.41 3.35 -24.67
C SER A 227 -33.05 1.96 -24.51
N SER A 228 -34.10 1.93 -23.67
CA SER A 228 -35.38 1.20 -23.78
C SER A 228 -35.40 -0.34 -23.94
N SER A 229 -35.97 -1.05 -22.95
CA SER A 229 -37.31 -1.68 -23.02
C SER A 229 -37.63 -2.54 -21.77
N ASN A 230 -38.93 -2.72 -21.52
CA ASN A 230 -39.64 -3.23 -20.33
C ASN A 230 -39.33 -4.65 -19.78
N SER A 231 -39.89 -4.89 -18.58
CA SER A 231 -40.16 -6.14 -17.81
C SER A 231 -38.94 -6.89 -17.26
N ASP A 232 -38.90 -7.42 -16.04
CA ASP A 232 -39.97 -8.01 -15.21
C ASP A 232 -39.57 -7.99 -13.73
N GLU A 233 -40.55 -7.86 -12.84
CA GLU A 233 -40.36 -7.99 -11.39
C GLU A 233 -39.98 -9.43 -11.04
N SER A 234 -38.89 -9.63 -10.30
CA SER A 234 -38.70 -10.84 -9.50
C SER A 234 -38.10 -10.53 -8.13
N LYS A 235 -38.85 -10.97 -7.12
CA LYS A 235 -38.62 -10.79 -5.68
C LYS A 235 -37.30 -11.42 -5.24
N VAL A 236 -36.38 -10.62 -4.72
CA VAL A 236 -35.18 -11.11 -4.02
C VAL A 236 -35.52 -11.25 -2.53
N GLN A 237 -35.49 -12.50 -2.06
CA GLN A 237 -35.55 -12.84 -0.63
C GLN A 237 -34.25 -12.42 0.08
N PRO A 238 -34.31 -11.95 1.34
CA PRO A 238 -33.11 -11.50 2.03
C PRO A 238 -32.27 -12.71 2.43
N LYS A 239 -31.07 -12.83 1.86
CA LYS A 239 -30.05 -13.75 2.34
C LYS A 239 -29.48 -13.21 3.66
N ASN A 240 -29.48 -14.06 4.67
CA ASN A 240 -28.87 -13.84 5.97
C ASN A 240 -27.41 -13.40 5.80
N VAL A 241 -27.09 -12.20 6.26
CA VAL A 241 -25.72 -11.71 6.38
C VAL A 241 -25.16 -12.28 7.67
N GLU A 242 -24.36 -13.34 7.55
CA GLU A 242 -23.46 -13.74 8.63
C GLU A 242 -22.52 -12.56 8.93
N LYS A 243 -22.51 -12.12 10.19
CA LYS A 243 -21.59 -11.08 10.68
C LYS A 243 -20.17 -11.63 10.69
N GLY A 244 -19.51 -11.58 9.54
CA GLY A 244 -18.05 -11.67 9.46
C GLY A 244 -17.44 -10.44 10.13
N ASN A 245 -16.38 -10.64 10.93
CA ASN A 245 -15.54 -9.53 11.38
C ASN A 245 -15.03 -8.78 10.15
N GLU A 246 -15.51 -7.56 9.91
CA GLU A 246 -15.04 -6.73 8.80
C GLU A 246 -13.52 -6.52 8.94
N LYS A 247 -12.76 -7.11 8.01
CA LYS A 247 -11.30 -6.99 7.98
C LYS A 247 -10.96 -5.54 7.66
N ILE A 248 -10.31 -4.85 8.61
CA ILE A 248 -9.92 -3.45 8.44
C ILE A 248 -8.89 -3.34 7.32
N SER A 249 -9.22 -2.55 6.27
CA SER A 249 -8.26 -2.19 5.23
C SER A 249 -7.21 -1.20 5.74
N TYR A 250 -5.97 -1.40 5.30
CA TYR A 250 -4.88 -0.47 5.52
C TYR A 250 -4.39 0.19 4.24
N ALA A 251 -5.14 0.07 3.13
CA ALA A 251 -4.88 0.86 1.93
C ALA A 251 -4.82 2.35 2.26
N LEU A 252 -3.90 3.08 1.63
CA LEU A 252 -3.63 4.48 1.96
C LEU A 252 -4.91 5.33 1.96
N VAL A 253 -5.74 5.19 0.93
CA VAL A 253 -7.04 5.88 0.79
C VAL A 253 -7.98 5.57 1.98
N GLU A 254 -8.14 4.30 2.33
CA GLU A 254 -9.03 3.88 3.43
C GLU A 254 -8.46 4.25 4.80
N LEU A 255 -7.14 4.17 4.95
CA LEU A 255 -6.41 4.64 6.12
C LEU A 255 -6.59 6.15 6.31
N TYR A 256 -6.44 6.93 5.25
CA TYR A 256 -6.58 8.39 5.26
C TYR A 256 -8.01 8.80 5.63
N LYS A 257 -9.02 8.21 4.97
CA LYS A 257 -10.44 8.42 5.33
C LYS A 257 -10.71 8.12 6.80
N ARG A 258 -10.13 7.04 7.34
CA ARG A 258 -10.35 6.61 8.72
C ARG A 258 -9.63 7.49 9.76
N ILE A 259 -8.37 7.83 9.52
CA ILE A 259 -7.52 8.58 10.47
C ILE A 259 -7.80 10.07 10.38
N VAL A 260 -7.77 10.62 9.17
CA VAL A 260 -7.82 12.07 8.91
C VAL A 260 -9.27 12.56 8.74
N LYS A 261 -10.20 11.69 8.34
CA LYS A 261 -11.63 11.99 8.13
C LYS A 261 -11.87 13.08 7.09
N LYS A 262 -11.02 13.13 6.06
CA LYS A 262 -11.17 13.98 4.88
C LYS A 262 -11.50 13.12 3.66
N GLU A 263 -12.11 13.75 2.65
CA GLU A 263 -12.25 13.15 1.34
C GLU A 263 -10.90 13.05 0.64
N VAL A 264 -10.74 12.00 -0.16
CA VAL A 264 -9.54 11.78 -0.96
C VAL A 264 -9.61 12.61 -2.23
N TYR A 265 -8.49 13.22 -2.58
CA TYR A 265 -8.33 14.04 -3.76
C TYR A 265 -7.12 13.54 -4.54
N ASN A 266 -7.28 13.34 -5.85
CA ASN A 266 -6.21 12.95 -6.78
C ASN A 266 -5.33 11.76 -6.32
N ALA A 267 -5.94 10.71 -5.76
CA ALA A 267 -5.19 9.48 -5.50
C ALA A 267 -4.51 8.97 -6.77
N HIS A 268 -3.35 8.32 -6.62
CA HIS A 268 -2.49 7.89 -7.73
C HIS A 268 -1.82 9.04 -8.48
N ARG A 269 -1.44 10.05 -7.70
CA ARG A 269 -0.47 11.08 -8.05
C ARG A 269 0.57 11.08 -6.95
N ALA A 270 1.84 10.91 -7.30
CA ALA A 270 2.87 10.67 -6.29
C ALA A 270 2.95 11.79 -5.25
N GLU A 271 2.71 13.04 -5.66
CA GLU A 271 2.67 14.18 -4.73
C GLU A 271 1.49 14.11 -3.74
N ASP A 272 0.28 13.85 -4.24
CA ASP A 272 -0.92 13.80 -3.42
C ASP A 272 -0.89 12.60 -2.45
N ASP A 273 -0.37 11.45 -2.90
CA ASP A 273 -0.20 10.25 -2.09
C ASP A 273 0.85 10.47 -0.97
N CYS A 274 1.94 11.19 -1.27
CA CYS A 274 2.88 11.65 -0.24
C CYS A 274 2.22 12.55 0.81
N PHE A 275 1.38 13.51 0.40
CA PHE A 275 0.66 14.39 1.33
C PHE A 275 -0.36 13.62 2.18
N MET A 276 -1.12 12.71 1.59
CA MET A 276 -2.06 11.86 2.34
C MET A 276 -1.33 11.04 3.40
N LEU A 277 -0.20 10.42 3.03
CA LEU A 277 0.61 9.65 3.97
C LEU A 277 1.17 10.53 5.09
N MET A 278 1.69 11.71 4.75
CA MET A 278 2.18 12.68 5.72
C MET A 278 1.08 13.08 6.71
N GLU A 279 -0.12 13.41 6.23
CA GLU A 279 -1.25 13.77 7.09
C GLU A 279 -1.66 12.62 8.02
N CYS A 280 -1.65 11.37 7.53
CA CYS A 280 -1.89 10.19 8.37
C CYS A 280 -0.86 10.08 9.50
N VAL A 281 0.41 10.33 9.19
CA VAL A 281 1.51 10.31 10.18
C VAL A 281 1.38 11.46 11.18
N VAL A 282 1.07 12.68 10.74
CA VAL A 282 0.84 13.83 11.64
C VAL A 282 -0.33 13.56 12.59
N ALA A 283 -1.41 12.94 12.08
CA ALA A 283 -2.58 12.58 12.87
C ALA A 283 -2.32 11.44 13.88
N THR A 284 -1.25 10.65 13.68
CA THR A 284 -0.91 9.48 14.50
C THR A 284 0.29 9.77 15.41
N LYS A 285 0.03 10.15 16.66
CA LYS A 285 1.05 10.60 17.63
C LYS A 285 2.16 9.60 17.87
N GLU A 286 1.84 8.31 17.83
CA GLU A 286 2.75 7.20 18.11
C GLU A 286 3.69 6.89 16.93
N PHE A 287 3.38 7.39 15.72
CA PHE A 287 4.08 6.97 14.51
C PHE A 287 5.56 7.34 14.52
N LEU A 288 5.91 8.57 14.93
CA LEU A 288 7.31 8.99 14.95
C LEU A 288 8.13 8.17 15.95
N LEU A 289 7.56 7.83 17.10
CA LEU A 289 8.23 6.96 18.09
C LEU A 289 8.39 5.54 17.55
N TRP A 290 7.37 5.03 16.87
CA TRP A 290 7.47 3.75 16.19
C TRP A 290 8.58 3.77 15.12
N ALA A 291 8.63 4.79 14.28
CA ALA A 291 9.60 4.90 13.20
C ALA A 291 11.04 4.96 13.73
N GLU A 292 11.31 5.73 14.78
CA GLU A 292 12.64 5.83 15.42
C GLU A 292 13.12 4.51 16.07
N LYS A 293 12.18 3.58 16.35
CA LYS A 293 12.48 2.24 16.87
C LYS A 293 12.62 1.21 15.76
N SER A 294 11.85 1.35 14.69
CA SER A 294 11.70 0.33 13.64
C SER A 294 12.48 0.64 12.36
N CYS A 295 13.06 1.84 12.23
CA CYS A 295 13.83 2.22 11.06
C CYS A 295 15.03 1.30 10.82
N LYS A 296 15.30 1.01 9.55
CA LYS A 296 16.43 0.21 9.08
C LYS A 296 17.16 0.96 7.97
N SER A 297 18.32 0.48 7.54
CA SER A 297 19.01 1.07 6.39
C SER A 297 18.20 0.80 5.12
N ILE A 298 18.11 1.77 4.21
CA ILE A 298 17.52 1.53 2.89
C ILE A 298 18.28 0.43 2.13
N HIS A 299 19.58 0.29 2.40
CA HIS A 299 20.45 -0.72 1.78
C HIS A 299 20.23 -2.14 2.34
N ASP A 300 19.43 -2.30 3.41
CA ASP A 300 19.00 -3.62 3.89
C ASP A 300 17.87 -4.21 3.03
N ILE A 301 17.29 -3.41 2.11
CA ILE A 301 16.27 -3.86 1.16
C ILE A 301 16.91 -4.45 -0.08
N THR A 302 16.49 -5.65 -0.48
CA THR A 302 16.89 -6.24 -1.75
C THR A 302 16.22 -5.50 -2.92
N PRO A 303 16.98 -4.99 -3.91
CA PRO A 303 16.42 -4.38 -5.11
C PRO A 303 15.49 -5.32 -5.87
N LEU A 304 14.56 -4.76 -6.66
CA LEU A 304 13.74 -5.57 -7.57
C LEU A 304 14.63 -6.27 -8.61
N ASP A 305 14.69 -7.60 -8.57
CA ASP A 305 15.46 -8.39 -9.53
C ASP A 305 14.77 -8.40 -10.91
N ARG A 306 15.32 -7.59 -11.84
CA ARG A 306 14.84 -7.45 -13.22
C ARG A 306 15.11 -8.67 -14.10
N HIS A 307 16.08 -9.50 -13.73
CA HIS A 307 16.54 -10.65 -14.53
C HIS A 307 15.98 -11.98 -14.06
N LYS A 308 15.25 -11.98 -12.95
CA LYS A 308 14.57 -13.15 -12.37
C LYS A 308 13.88 -14.05 -13.39
N TYR A 309 13.25 -13.46 -14.41
CA TYR A 309 12.44 -14.18 -15.41
C TYR A 309 13.10 -14.32 -16.78
N ASP A 310 14.35 -13.89 -16.97
CA ASP A 310 15.02 -13.94 -18.27
C ASP A 310 15.53 -15.37 -18.60
N ASN A 311 15.92 -16.16 -17.59
CA ASN A 311 16.54 -17.49 -17.76
C ASN A 311 15.55 -18.66 -17.96
N LYS A 312 14.23 -18.43 -17.96
CA LYS A 312 13.23 -19.50 -18.18
C LYS A 312 12.96 -19.81 -19.67
N THR A 313 13.74 -19.26 -20.60
CA THR A 313 13.53 -19.44 -22.04
C THR A 313 14.47 -20.46 -22.72
N SER A 314 15.34 -21.14 -21.96
CA SER A 314 16.22 -22.19 -22.49
C SER A 314 15.86 -23.57 -21.93
N SER A 315 14.73 -24.14 -22.35
CA SER A 315 14.54 -25.59 -22.32
C SER A 315 14.86 -26.13 -23.73
N PRO A 316 15.86 -27.00 -23.89
CA PRO A 316 16.16 -27.59 -25.20
C PRO A 316 15.04 -28.56 -25.61
N CYS A 317 14.60 -28.43 -26.86
CA CYS A 317 13.71 -29.38 -27.54
C CYS A 317 14.30 -30.79 -27.62
#